data_AF-A0AAE9YW70-F1
#
_entry.id   AF-A0AAE9YW70-F1
#
_cell.length_a   1.000
_cell.length_b   1.000
_cell.length_c   1.000
_cell.angle_alpha   90.00
_cell.angle_beta   90.00
_cell.angle_gamma   90.00
#
_symmetry.space_group_name_H-M   'P 1'
#
loop_
_entity.id
_entity.type
_entity.pdbx_description
1 polymer ?
#
loop_
_entity_poly.entity_id
_entity_poly.type
_entity_poly.pdbx_seq_one_letter_code
_entity_poly.pdbx_strand_id
1 'polypeptide(L)'
;MNMKIKRLPRYVSFIVLGAAVTGCGGSSSTDEQPQFITPKALIQSTETETSAGTSSTSTAPVTATTPETTTLATETDIEVLAQVKAIADKNTATIWPGFDYASIAQYLIRQESVSRPVSGFIVNPVNEIEGGQILGENENSGLSAWRYDGDLFAAFDNRADKQYDINDNIYVVSTYYKSDKDNIATFAGNAFALHQNNNWPSLANSDFNDAYPLTGEVLTLKLLSLELLKAFPHVFVRKGKKPYWGTEKAPLLLTVEQLKDILAQYVAVRREEISLDSSMSLAGGLSSYYEAKLGSQHFLITTLERALVASEKQKTYVSEDFFSKKYSPLTGFAYFYSGMFAETGAAVIDILKQLGYDLRKIEQGTSPYDAAKEVLSLSEVELDQALEKAKSHENWSAIEQRAAELSAIINQVSSS
;
A
#
# COMPACT_ATOMS: atom_id res chain seq x y z
N MET A 1 -0.17 43.33 -21.38
CA MET A 1 -0.63 42.01 -21.83
C MET A 1 0.50 41.02 -21.56
N ASN A 2 0.49 40.37 -20.40
CA ASN A 2 1.39 39.29 -20.00
C ASN A 2 0.72 38.64 -18.79
N MET A 3 0.03 37.52 -19.02
CA MET A 3 -0.76 36.84 -18.00
C MET A 3 0.17 35.84 -17.30
N LYS A 4 0.49 36.13 -16.03
CA LYS A 4 1.29 35.25 -15.18
C LYS A 4 0.47 34.00 -14.85
N ILE A 5 0.89 32.85 -15.36
CA ILE A 5 0.40 31.54 -14.95
C ILE A 5 0.79 31.35 -13.48
N LYS A 6 -0.19 31.29 -12.58
CA LYS A 6 0.02 30.90 -11.18
C LYS A 6 0.34 29.41 -11.16
N ARG A 7 1.56 29.05 -10.79
CA ARG A 7 1.91 27.66 -10.48
C ARG A 7 1.08 27.21 -9.27
N LEU A 8 0.45 26.04 -9.38
CA LEU A 8 -0.21 25.35 -8.28
C LEU A 8 0.83 24.99 -7.19
N PRO A 9 0.45 24.98 -5.91
CA PRO A 9 1.34 24.65 -4.81
C PRO A 9 1.83 23.20 -4.92
N ARG A 10 3.15 23.00 -4.82
CA ARG A 10 3.88 21.73 -4.97
C ARG A 10 3.70 20.71 -3.82
N TYR A 11 2.67 20.85 -3.00
CA TYR A 11 2.47 19.98 -1.84
C TYR A 11 1.02 19.50 -1.78
N VAL A 12 0.78 18.34 -2.40
CA VAL A 12 -0.32 17.45 -2.02
C VAL A 12 0.36 16.22 -1.43
N SER A 13 0.48 16.17 -0.10
CA SER A 13 0.78 14.92 0.59
C SER A 13 -0.41 13.99 0.35
N PHE A 14 -0.23 13.01 -0.53
CA PHE A 14 -1.27 12.04 -0.87
C PHE A 14 -1.41 11.02 0.26
N ILE A 15 -2.32 11.29 1.19
CA ILE A 15 -2.98 10.23 1.97
C ILE A 15 -4.13 9.73 1.10
N VAL A 16 -3.85 8.77 0.22
CA VAL A 16 -4.90 7.93 -0.38
C VAL A 16 -5.06 6.71 0.53
N LEU A 17 -5.79 6.91 1.62
CA LEU A 17 -6.51 5.84 2.31
C LEU A 17 -7.88 6.44 2.66
N GLY A 18 -8.93 5.73 2.26
CA GLY A 18 -10.30 6.17 2.41
C GLY A 18 -10.67 6.37 3.88
N ALA A 19 -10.60 7.60 4.35
CA ALA A 19 -11.34 8.08 5.50
C ALA A 19 -11.97 9.42 5.11
N ALA A 20 -13.29 9.47 5.07
CA ALA A 20 -14.02 10.71 4.92
C ALA A 20 -13.70 11.62 6.11
N VAL A 21 -13.11 12.79 5.86
CA VAL A 21 -12.92 13.82 6.89
C VAL A 21 -13.62 15.10 6.43
N THR A 22 -14.70 15.42 7.14
CA THR A 22 -15.40 16.72 7.09
C THR A 22 -14.48 17.82 7.61
N GLY A 23 -14.38 18.91 6.86
CA GLY A 23 -13.46 20.01 7.11
C GLY A 23 -13.85 20.95 8.25
N CYS A 24 -12.82 21.58 8.82
CA CYS A 24 -12.83 22.95 9.33
C CYS A 24 -11.41 23.51 9.22
N GLY A 25 -11.29 24.72 8.69
CA GLY A 25 -10.01 25.34 8.33
C GLY A 25 -9.37 26.20 9.42
N GLY A 26 -8.16 26.70 9.13
CA GLY A 26 -7.64 27.91 9.75
C GLY A 26 -6.13 27.96 10.03
N SER A 27 -5.41 28.64 9.13
CA SER A 27 -4.27 29.54 9.39
C SER A 27 -2.82 29.03 9.39
N SER A 28 -1.98 29.98 8.96
CA SER A 28 -0.60 30.03 8.47
C SER A 28 0.52 29.84 9.50
N SER A 29 1.73 29.41 9.08
CA SER A 29 2.90 30.32 8.91
C SER A 29 4.24 29.61 8.61
N THR A 30 5.03 30.33 7.80
CA THR A 30 6.51 30.46 7.68
C THR A 30 7.40 29.30 7.21
N ASP A 31 8.10 29.60 6.11
CA ASP A 31 9.22 28.93 5.47
C ASP A 31 10.46 28.77 6.37
N GLU A 32 10.97 27.54 6.49
CA GLU A 32 12.42 27.25 6.54
C GLU A 32 12.68 25.93 5.81
N GLN A 33 13.62 25.95 4.85
CA GLN A 33 14.04 24.79 4.07
C GLN A 33 15.26 24.12 4.73
N PRO A 34 15.21 22.83 5.13
CA PRO A 34 16.41 22.11 5.52
C PRO A 34 17.08 21.48 4.30
N GLN A 35 18.39 21.69 4.20
CA GLN A 35 19.27 21.08 3.20
C GLN A 35 19.53 19.60 3.53
N PHE A 36 19.42 18.74 2.53
CA PHE A 36 19.76 17.32 2.64
C PHE A 36 21.28 17.11 2.75
N ILE A 37 21.70 16.44 3.83
CA ILE A 37 23.04 15.88 3.99
C ILE A 37 23.01 14.44 3.48
N THR A 38 23.90 14.09 2.55
CA THR A 38 24.07 12.73 2.02
C THR A 38 25.04 11.95 2.91
N PRO A 39 24.69 10.75 3.43
CA PRO A 39 25.66 9.93 4.14
C PRO A 39 26.58 9.18 3.17
N LYS A 40 27.87 9.36 3.41
CA LYS A 40 28.99 8.61 2.82
C LYS A 40 29.02 7.19 3.41
N ALA A 41 29.17 6.20 2.55
CA ALA A 41 29.45 4.82 2.93
C ALA A 41 30.76 4.70 3.72
N LEU A 42 30.76 3.90 4.79
CA LEU A 42 31.98 3.33 5.37
C LEU A 42 31.71 1.90 5.87
N ILE A 43 32.18 0.93 5.09
CA ILE A 43 32.33 -0.47 5.50
C ILE A 43 33.75 -0.61 6.05
N GLN A 44 33.90 -1.02 7.31
CA GLN A 44 35.10 -1.71 7.77
C GLN A 44 34.74 -2.85 8.72
N SER A 45 35.00 -4.06 8.23
CA SER A 45 35.06 -5.31 8.96
C SER A 45 36.30 -5.36 9.85
N THR A 46 36.14 -5.85 11.07
CA THR A 46 37.24 -6.48 11.82
C THR A 46 36.71 -7.67 12.58
N GLU A 47 37.15 -8.86 12.15
CA GLU A 47 37.12 -10.10 12.90
C GLU A 47 38.05 -9.98 14.12
N THR A 48 37.70 -10.60 15.24
CA THR A 48 38.71 -10.99 16.22
C THR A 48 38.34 -12.29 16.90
N GLU A 49 39.35 -13.14 16.99
CA GLU A 49 39.36 -14.53 17.38
C GLU A 49 39.02 -14.79 18.85
N THR A 50 38.68 -16.06 19.04
CA THR A 50 38.34 -16.83 20.22
C THR A 50 39.46 -16.86 21.27
N SER A 51 39.10 -16.84 22.55
CA SER A 51 39.89 -17.50 23.61
C SER A 51 38.97 -18.13 24.65
N ALA A 52 39.17 -19.42 24.84
CA ALA A 52 38.47 -20.28 25.79
C ALA A 52 38.83 -19.95 27.25
N GLY A 53 37.82 -19.97 28.12
CA GLY A 53 37.98 -19.94 29.57
C GLY A 53 36.92 -20.83 30.20
N THR A 54 37.31 -22.06 30.54
CA THR A 54 36.48 -23.04 31.23
C THR A 54 36.37 -22.65 32.71
N SER A 55 35.15 -22.37 33.20
CA SER A 55 34.85 -22.35 34.63
C SER A 55 33.55 -23.08 34.90
N SER A 56 33.70 -24.23 35.55
CA SER A 56 32.62 -25.09 36.04
C SER A 56 31.94 -24.45 37.26
N THR A 57 30.64 -24.16 37.14
CA THR A 57 29.82 -23.75 38.29
C THR A 57 28.48 -24.50 38.28
N SER A 58 28.38 -25.43 39.23
CA SER A 58 27.18 -25.91 39.93
C SER A 58 25.82 -25.63 39.28
N THR A 59 25.23 -26.65 38.64
CA THR A 59 23.84 -26.64 38.17
C THR A 59 22.89 -26.89 39.35
N ALA A 60 22.45 -25.82 40.01
CA ALA A 60 21.19 -25.86 40.74
C ALA A 60 20.04 -25.86 39.72
N PRO A 61 18.90 -26.53 39.99
CA PRO A 61 17.75 -26.48 39.09
C PRO A 61 17.27 -25.03 39.00
N VAL A 62 17.33 -24.46 37.79
CA VAL A 62 16.75 -23.15 37.50
C VAL A 62 15.26 -23.26 37.80
N THR A 63 14.85 -22.62 38.89
CA THR A 63 13.43 -22.44 39.19
C THR A 63 12.88 -21.59 38.05
N ALA A 64 11.89 -22.09 37.32
CA ALA A 64 11.26 -21.35 36.24
C ALA A 64 10.77 -20.01 36.79
N THR A 65 11.48 -18.93 36.46
CA THR A 65 11.07 -17.58 36.81
C THR A 65 9.75 -17.35 36.12
N THR A 66 8.68 -17.20 36.90
CA THR A 66 7.39 -16.79 36.36
C THR A 66 7.62 -15.51 35.56
N PRO A 67 7.16 -15.46 34.30
CA PRO A 67 7.38 -14.29 33.47
C PRO A 67 6.82 -13.03 34.14
N GLU A 68 7.62 -11.94 34.11
CA GLU A 68 7.27 -10.71 34.80
C GLU A 68 6.06 -10.04 34.14
N THR A 69 5.05 -9.76 34.96
CA THR A 69 3.85 -9.01 34.54
C THR A 69 4.04 -7.52 34.78
N THR A 70 3.55 -6.68 33.87
CA THR A 70 3.64 -5.21 33.95
C THR A 70 2.29 -4.55 33.67
N THR A 71 2.22 -3.22 33.82
CA THR A 71 1.01 -2.40 33.56
C THR A 71 1.36 -1.16 32.72
N LEU A 72 2.24 -1.31 31.74
CA LEU A 72 2.74 -0.20 30.94
C LEU A 72 1.81 0.14 29.76
N ALA A 73 1.01 -0.83 29.33
CA ALA A 73 0.10 -0.75 28.19
C ALA A 73 -1.37 -0.71 28.65
N THR A 74 -2.20 0.01 27.91
CA THR A 74 -3.66 -0.01 28.07
C THR A 74 -4.29 -1.17 27.30
N GLU A 75 -5.56 -1.48 27.54
CA GLU A 75 -6.31 -2.50 26.78
C GLU A 75 -6.24 -2.27 25.26
N THR A 76 -6.34 -1.01 24.82
CA THR A 76 -6.18 -0.63 23.42
C THR A 76 -4.79 -0.96 22.88
N ASP A 77 -3.75 -0.69 23.65
CA ASP A 77 -2.37 -0.97 23.23
C ASP A 77 -2.16 -2.47 23.07
N ILE A 78 -2.70 -3.26 24.00
CA ILE A 78 -2.66 -4.74 23.95
C ILE A 78 -3.38 -5.25 22.70
N GLU A 79 -4.56 -4.71 22.38
CA GLU A 79 -5.29 -5.06 21.16
C GLU A 79 -4.46 -4.75 19.89
N VAL A 80 -3.83 -3.58 19.81
CA VAL A 80 -2.98 -3.19 18.67
C VAL A 80 -1.71 -4.05 18.57
N LEU A 81 -1.06 -4.36 19.69
CA LEU A 81 0.08 -5.28 19.70
C LEU A 81 -0.33 -6.68 19.26
N ALA A 82 -1.51 -7.16 19.66
CA ALA A 82 -2.05 -8.44 19.16
C ALA A 82 -2.29 -8.41 17.65
N GLN A 83 -2.76 -7.29 17.10
CA GLN A 83 -2.91 -7.11 15.65
C GLN A 83 -1.55 -7.16 14.94
N VAL A 84 -0.54 -6.44 15.44
CA VAL A 84 0.82 -6.46 14.89
C VAL A 84 1.41 -7.87 14.92
N LYS A 85 1.22 -8.60 16.02
CA LYS A 85 1.61 -10.02 16.13
C LYS A 85 0.92 -10.88 15.08
N ALA A 86 -0.39 -10.71 14.91
CA ALA A 86 -1.15 -11.50 13.95
C ALA A 86 -0.67 -11.29 12.50
N ILE A 87 -0.20 -10.09 12.15
CA ILE A 87 0.45 -9.83 10.85
C ILE A 87 1.82 -10.53 10.78
N ALA A 88 2.66 -10.37 11.81
CA ALA A 88 3.99 -11.01 11.86
C ALA A 88 3.90 -12.53 11.68
N ASP A 89 2.86 -13.15 12.24
CA ASP A 89 2.61 -14.60 12.13
C ASP A 89 2.15 -15.05 10.74
N LYS A 90 1.74 -14.14 9.84
CA LYS A 90 1.29 -14.50 8.48
C LYS A 90 2.41 -14.85 7.51
N ASN A 91 3.68 -14.75 7.93
CA ASN A 91 4.83 -14.94 7.06
C ASN A 91 4.64 -14.19 5.73
N THR A 92 4.77 -12.87 5.78
CA THR A 92 4.50 -12.00 4.63
C THR A 92 5.36 -12.32 3.41
N ALA A 93 6.48 -13.04 3.57
CA ALA A 93 7.27 -13.54 2.45
C ALA A 93 6.48 -14.51 1.54
N THR A 94 5.44 -15.16 2.06
CA THR A 94 4.50 -15.97 1.24
C THR A 94 3.51 -15.12 0.45
N ILE A 95 3.25 -13.90 0.91
CA ILE A 95 2.44 -12.91 0.20
C ILE A 95 3.30 -12.22 -0.86
N TRP A 96 4.47 -11.74 -0.44
CA TRP A 96 5.43 -10.98 -1.23
C TRP A 96 6.88 -11.44 -0.90
N PRO A 97 7.57 -12.19 -1.78
CA PRO A 97 8.81 -12.92 -1.46
C PRO A 97 10.00 -12.13 -0.90
N GLY A 98 10.11 -10.82 -1.15
CA GLY A 98 11.19 -9.98 -0.62
C GLY A 98 10.85 -9.25 0.68
N PHE A 99 9.68 -9.49 1.27
CA PHE A 99 9.18 -8.72 2.42
C PHE A 99 8.82 -9.59 3.61
N ASP A 100 9.59 -9.45 4.69
CA ASP A 100 9.30 -10.05 6.00
C ASP A 100 8.90 -8.96 6.99
N TYR A 101 7.61 -8.89 7.35
CA TYR A 101 7.10 -7.94 8.32
C TYR A 101 7.56 -8.26 9.75
N ALA A 102 7.77 -9.54 10.07
CA ALA A 102 8.13 -9.96 11.42
C ALA A 102 9.51 -9.45 11.85
N SER A 103 10.39 -9.15 10.89
CA SER A 103 11.73 -8.61 11.15
C SER A 103 11.78 -7.08 11.23
N ILE A 104 10.66 -6.37 11.07
CA ILE A 104 10.65 -4.92 10.96
C ILE A 104 10.54 -4.29 12.35
N ALA A 105 11.50 -3.42 12.65
CA ALA A 105 11.48 -2.54 13.81
C ALA A 105 10.45 -1.42 13.61
N GLN A 106 9.53 -1.25 14.56
CA GLN A 106 8.43 -0.30 14.47
C GLN A 106 8.37 0.60 15.70
N TYR A 107 7.99 1.86 15.49
CA TYR A 107 7.61 2.78 16.57
C TYR A 107 6.13 3.12 16.43
N LEU A 108 5.32 2.48 17.27
CA LEU A 108 3.87 2.64 17.32
C LEU A 108 3.51 3.76 18.28
N ILE A 109 2.84 4.78 17.80
CA ILE A 109 2.47 5.97 18.57
C ILE A 109 0.96 6.01 18.75
N ARG A 110 0.50 5.86 20.00
CA ARG A 110 -0.91 6.07 20.33
C ARG A 110 -1.21 7.56 20.39
N GLN A 111 -2.35 7.94 19.84
CA GLN A 111 -2.89 9.29 19.91
C GLN A 111 -4.35 9.29 20.40
N GLU A 112 -4.73 10.31 21.15
CA GLU A 112 -6.13 10.54 21.59
C GLU A 112 -6.85 11.50 20.63
N SER A 113 -6.10 12.31 19.90
CA SER A 113 -6.58 13.20 18.84
C SER A 113 -5.46 13.45 17.83
N VAL A 114 -5.79 14.02 16.67
CA VAL A 114 -4.88 14.24 15.51
C VAL A 114 -3.55 14.93 15.86
N SER A 115 -3.48 15.64 16.99
CA SER A 115 -2.30 16.38 17.43
C SER A 115 -1.83 16.03 18.84
N ARG A 116 -2.29 14.91 19.41
CA ARG A 116 -2.02 14.55 20.81
C ARG A 116 -1.50 13.11 20.92
N PRO A 117 -0.19 12.88 20.72
CA PRO A 117 0.42 11.61 21.07
C PRO A 117 0.43 11.44 22.60
N VAL A 118 0.24 10.20 23.06
CA VAL A 118 0.07 9.90 24.50
C VAL A 118 0.94 8.76 25.01
N SER A 119 1.36 7.84 24.15
CA SER A 119 2.28 6.76 24.50
C SER A 119 2.95 6.21 23.25
N GLY A 120 4.19 5.76 23.37
CA GLY A 120 4.97 5.14 22.32
C GLY A 120 5.38 3.71 22.66
N PHE A 121 5.36 2.84 21.65
CA PHE A 121 5.78 1.44 21.78
C PHE A 121 6.73 1.06 20.66
N ILE A 122 7.92 0.60 21.03
CA ILE A 122 8.88 0.02 20.10
C ILE A 122 8.62 -1.48 20.00
N VAL A 123 8.42 -1.97 18.78
CA VAL A 123 8.26 -3.40 18.47
C VAL A 123 9.46 -3.86 17.67
N ASN A 124 10.00 -5.04 18.00
CA ASN A 124 11.22 -5.60 17.42
C ASN A 124 12.40 -4.63 17.50
N PRO A 125 12.78 -4.15 18.71
CA PRO A 125 13.92 -3.27 18.87
C PRO A 125 15.21 -3.92 18.34
N VAL A 126 16.04 -3.15 17.64
CA VAL A 126 17.33 -3.62 17.14
C VAL A 126 18.35 -3.73 18.28
N ASN A 127 18.31 -2.77 19.21
CA ASN A 127 19.15 -2.71 20.40
C ASN A 127 18.33 -2.34 21.63
N GLU A 128 18.91 -2.45 22.82
CA GLU A 128 18.34 -1.87 24.03
C GLU A 128 18.14 -0.36 23.87
N ILE A 129 16.99 0.13 24.31
CA ILE A 129 16.60 1.53 24.18
C ILE A 129 16.69 2.19 25.55
N GLU A 130 17.60 3.16 25.69
CA GLU A 130 17.73 3.92 26.93
C GLU A 130 16.41 4.60 27.29
N GLY A 131 15.95 4.41 28.52
CA GLY A 131 14.65 4.90 28.99
C GLY A 131 13.44 4.11 28.50
N GLY A 132 13.65 3.07 27.68
CA GLY A 132 12.62 2.12 27.31
C GLY A 132 12.32 1.12 28.44
N GLN A 133 11.06 0.69 28.54
CA GLN A 133 10.61 -0.26 29.54
C GLN A 133 10.00 -1.48 28.85
N ILE A 134 10.54 -2.67 29.10
CA ILE A 134 10.06 -3.92 28.49
C ILE A 134 8.61 -4.20 28.94
N LEU A 135 7.74 -4.53 27.98
CA LEU A 135 6.39 -5.00 28.27
C LEU A 135 6.43 -6.46 28.75
N GLY A 136 5.75 -6.72 29.85
CA GLY A 136 5.53 -8.04 30.40
C GLY A 136 4.63 -8.91 29.52
N GLU A 137 4.64 -10.22 29.77
CA GLU A 137 3.94 -11.20 28.93
C GLU A 137 2.42 -11.03 28.90
N ASN A 138 1.84 -10.39 29.92
CA ASN A 138 0.41 -10.09 29.97
C ASN A 138 -0.03 -9.00 28.99
N GLU A 139 0.91 -8.21 28.44
CA GLU A 139 0.59 -7.05 27.60
C GLU A 139 1.37 -6.98 26.28
N ASN A 140 2.42 -7.77 26.10
CA ASN A 140 3.24 -7.75 24.87
C ASN A 140 2.68 -8.59 23.71
N SER A 141 1.64 -9.39 23.92
CA SER A 141 1.05 -10.28 22.91
C SER A 141 2.06 -11.24 22.24
N GLY A 142 3.13 -11.61 22.94
CA GLY A 142 4.21 -12.47 22.41
C GLY A 142 5.17 -11.76 21.44
N LEU A 143 5.17 -10.42 21.41
CA LEU A 143 6.15 -9.60 20.70
C LEU A 143 7.32 -9.21 21.63
N SER A 144 8.47 -8.90 21.04
CA SER A 144 9.48 -8.08 21.71
C SER A 144 9.02 -6.63 21.64
N ALA A 145 8.42 -6.14 22.73
CA ALA A 145 7.79 -4.82 22.79
C ALA A 145 8.24 -4.03 24.01
N TRP A 146 8.53 -2.74 23.81
CA TRP A 146 9.04 -1.83 24.82
C TRP A 146 8.18 -0.57 24.81
N ARG A 147 7.77 -0.06 25.99
CA ARG A 147 7.22 1.28 26.11
C ARG A 147 8.37 2.27 26.03
N TYR A 148 8.26 3.23 25.14
CA TYR A 148 9.27 4.28 24.97
C TYR A 148 8.59 5.60 24.62
N ASP A 149 8.63 6.53 25.58
CA ASP A 149 8.01 7.85 25.45
C ASP A 149 9.05 8.97 25.24
N GLY A 150 10.36 8.65 25.22
CA GLY A 150 11.47 9.63 25.19
C GLY A 150 11.42 10.58 24.00
N ASP A 151 11.22 10.03 22.79
CA ASP A 151 11.16 10.79 21.54
C ASP A 151 9.74 10.89 20.98
N LEU A 152 8.73 10.63 21.80
CA LEU A 152 7.33 10.49 21.37
C LEU A 152 6.85 11.67 20.50
N PHE A 153 7.11 12.91 20.93
CA PHE A 153 6.67 14.09 20.21
C PHE A 153 7.47 14.32 18.92
N ALA A 154 8.79 14.11 18.95
CA ALA A 154 9.64 14.28 17.78
C ALA A 154 9.32 13.25 16.68
N ALA A 155 9.15 11.98 17.06
CA ALA A 155 8.73 10.93 16.15
C ALA A 155 7.31 11.15 15.62
N PHE A 156 6.41 11.66 16.47
CA PHE A 156 5.07 12.02 16.04
C PHE A 156 5.11 13.17 15.02
N ASP A 157 5.86 14.23 15.27
CA ASP A 157 5.99 15.37 14.35
C ASP A 157 6.62 14.95 13.02
N ASN A 158 7.54 13.97 13.05
CA ASN A 158 8.17 13.40 11.86
C ASN A 158 7.43 12.20 11.23
N ARG A 159 6.21 11.88 11.67
CA ARG A 159 5.47 10.69 11.19
C ARG A 159 5.19 10.70 9.68
N ALA A 160 5.23 11.85 9.03
CA ALA A 160 5.02 11.98 7.58
C ALA A 160 6.09 11.23 6.77
N ASP A 161 7.31 11.13 7.29
CA ASP A 161 8.42 10.40 6.67
C ASP A 161 8.29 8.88 6.85
N LYS A 162 7.31 8.42 7.66
CA LYS A 162 7.02 7.01 7.99
C LYS A 162 8.19 6.26 8.64
N GLN A 163 9.25 6.97 9.02
CA GLN A 163 10.41 6.42 9.68
C GLN A 163 10.98 7.41 10.71
N TYR A 164 11.64 6.89 11.74
CA TYR A 164 12.30 7.69 12.75
C TYR A 164 13.57 6.99 13.26
N ASP A 165 14.62 7.77 13.52
CA ASP A 165 15.89 7.27 14.02
C ASP A 165 15.89 7.30 15.55
N ILE A 166 16.19 6.15 16.17
CA ILE A 166 16.45 6.06 17.60
C ILE A 166 17.77 5.30 17.76
N ASN A 167 18.79 5.98 18.29
CA ASN A 167 20.13 5.43 18.50
C ASN A 167 20.75 4.79 17.23
N ASP A 168 20.71 5.52 16.11
CA ASP A 168 21.23 5.10 14.80
C ASP A 168 20.48 3.90 14.19
N ASN A 169 19.25 3.61 14.66
CA ASN A 169 18.39 2.57 14.14
C ASN A 169 17.09 3.15 13.60
N ILE A 170 16.71 2.76 12.39
CA ILE A 170 15.51 3.25 11.71
C ILE A 170 14.30 2.39 12.10
N TYR A 171 13.28 3.04 12.65
CA TYR A 171 12.00 2.44 13.01
C TYR A 171 10.90 2.91 12.07
N VAL A 172 10.05 2.00 11.58
CA VAL A 172 8.83 2.39 10.85
C VAL A 172 7.87 3.04 11.84
N VAL A 173 7.49 4.29 11.58
CA VAL A 173 6.53 5.02 12.43
C VAL A 173 5.12 4.70 11.97
N SER A 174 4.25 4.36 12.92
CA SER A 174 2.82 4.24 12.68
C SER A 174 2.03 4.80 13.85
N THR A 175 0.94 5.50 13.56
CA THR A 175 0.06 6.07 14.58
C THR A 175 -1.25 5.30 14.66
N TYR A 176 -1.84 5.19 15.85
CA TYR A 176 -3.15 4.59 16.05
C TYR A 176 -3.98 5.30 17.12
N TYR A 177 -5.29 5.23 16.99
CA TYR A 177 -6.27 5.71 17.95
C TYR A 177 -6.89 4.59 18.76
N LYS A 178 -7.59 4.96 19.84
CA LYS A 178 -8.43 4.04 20.62
C LYS A 178 -9.51 3.33 19.78
N SER A 179 -9.98 3.96 18.71
CA SER A 179 -10.98 3.41 17.81
C SER A 179 -10.43 2.45 16.76
N ASP A 180 -9.11 2.32 16.61
CA ASP A 180 -8.50 1.66 15.46
C ASP A 180 -8.42 0.13 15.61
N LYS A 181 -9.57 -0.48 15.89
CA LYS A 181 -9.69 -1.94 16.08
C LYS A 181 -9.60 -2.72 14.76
N ASP A 182 -9.85 -2.07 13.62
CA ASP A 182 -9.97 -2.73 12.32
C ASP A 182 -8.88 -2.32 11.31
N ASN A 183 -7.89 -1.51 11.71
CA ASN A 183 -6.87 -0.99 10.80
C ASN A 183 -5.59 -1.86 10.73
N ILE A 184 -5.72 -3.16 10.99
CA ILE A 184 -4.62 -4.11 11.17
C ILE A 184 -3.63 -4.08 10.00
N ALA A 185 -4.10 -4.08 8.76
CA ALA A 185 -3.22 -4.22 7.61
C ALA A 185 -2.45 -2.94 7.24
N THR A 186 -2.82 -1.78 7.76
CA THR A 186 -2.13 -0.50 7.47
C THR A 186 -0.73 -0.46 8.07
N PHE A 187 -0.48 -1.14 9.20
CA PHE A 187 0.87 -1.26 9.76
C PHE A 187 1.82 -1.97 8.77
N ALA A 188 1.36 -3.08 8.20
CA ALA A 188 2.10 -3.79 7.16
C ALA A 188 2.26 -2.94 5.89
N GLY A 189 1.22 -2.20 5.50
CA GLY A 189 1.26 -1.27 4.37
C GLY A 189 2.31 -0.18 4.51
N ASN A 190 2.42 0.44 5.69
CA ASN A 190 3.43 1.46 5.97
C ASN A 190 4.85 0.88 5.94
N ALA A 191 5.04 -0.26 6.60
CA ALA A 191 6.32 -0.97 6.61
C ALA A 191 6.74 -1.40 5.20
N PHE A 192 5.79 -1.87 4.40
CA PHE A 192 6.02 -2.24 3.01
C PHE A 192 6.33 -1.04 2.13
N ALA A 193 5.65 0.09 2.31
CA ALA A 193 5.96 1.33 1.61
C ALA A 193 7.41 1.79 1.88
N LEU A 194 7.88 1.68 3.13
CA LEU A 194 9.28 1.98 3.46
C LEU A 194 10.24 0.98 2.80
N HIS A 195 9.93 -0.32 2.86
CA HIS A 195 10.70 -1.36 2.16
C HIS A 195 10.81 -1.04 0.66
N GLN A 196 9.72 -0.65 0.01
CA GLN A 196 9.72 -0.26 -1.40
C GLN A 196 10.62 0.95 -1.65
N ASN A 197 10.60 1.96 -0.79
CA ASN A 197 11.41 3.17 -0.96
C ASN A 197 12.91 2.88 -0.82
N ASN A 198 13.28 1.95 0.05
CA ASN A 198 14.68 1.64 0.32
C ASN A 198 15.29 0.63 -0.67
N ASN A 199 14.47 -0.27 -1.23
CA ASN A 199 14.98 -1.43 -1.97
C ASN A 199 14.65 -1.42 -3.46
N TRP A 200 13.60 -0.71 -3.90
CA TRP A 200 13.19 -0.77 -5.29
C TRP A 200 13.88 0.34 -6.09
N PRO A 201 14.24 0.10 -7.36
CA PRO A 201 14.80 1.17 -8.18
C PRO A 201 13.79 2.30 -8.31
N SER A 202 14.30 3.52 -8.40
CA SER A 202 13.49 4.64 -8.90
C SER A 202 13.08 4.30 -10.34
N LEU A 203 11.78 4.23 -10.59
CA LEU A 203 11.28 4.11 -11.96
C LEU A 203 11.42 5.49 -12.61
N ALA A 204 11.92 5.50 -13.85
CA ALA A 204 12.07 6.72 -14.63
C ALA A 204 10.72 7.47 -14.76
N ASN A 205 10.76 8.80 -14.81
CA ASN A 205 9.59 9.66 -15.06
C ASN A 205 8.43 9.52 -14.05
N SER A 206 8.75 9.38 -12.75
CA SER A 206 7.75 9.46 -11.67
C SER A 206 7.30 10.88 -11.33
N ASP A 207 7.86 11.90 -12.00
CA ASP A 207 7.56 13.30 -11.71
C ASP A 207 6.14 13.66 -12.10
N PHE A 208 5.49 14.41 -11.22
CA PHE A 208 4.15 14.93 -11.41
C PHE A 208 4.10 15.80 -12.68
N ASN A 209 3.36 15.34 -13.68
CA ASN A 209 3.16 16.06 -14.93
C ASN A 209 1.73 16.59 -15.02
N ASP A 210 1.58 17.91 -15.13
CA ASP A 210 0.29 18.59 -15.37
C ASP A 210 -0.32 18.20 -16.73
N ALA A 211 0.46 17.58 -17.62
CA ALA A 211 0.03 17.13 -18.95
C ALA A 211 -0.50 15.68 -18.99
N TYR A 212 -0.81 15.06 -17.85
CA TYR A 212 -1.32 13.70 -17.81
C TYR A 212 -2.65 13.57 -18.58
N PRO A 213 -2.79 12.62 -19.53
CA PRO A 213 -3.87 12.65 -20.51
C PRO A 213 -5.18 12.11 -19.94
N LEU A 214 -5.93 12.92 -19.18
CA LEU A 214 -7.31 12.59 -18.75
C LEU A 214 -8.35 13.00 -19.81
N THR A 215 -8.13 12.61 -21.06
CA THR A 215 -9.13 12.81 -22.13
C THR A 215 -10.34 11.90 -21.91
N GLY A 216 -11.46 12.20 -22.59
CA GLY A 216 -12.65 11.34 -22.53
C GLY A 216 -12.34 9.88 -22.91
N GLU A 217 -11.52 9.68 -23.95
CA GLU A 217 -11.10 8.34 -24.42
C GLU A 217 -10.27 7.60 -23.38
N VAL A 218 -9.27 8.27 -22.78
CA VAL A 218 -8.45 7.64 -21.72
C VAL A 218 -9.29 7.35 -20.47
N LEU A 219 -10.24 8.22 -20.11
CA LEU A 219 -11.16 7.95 -19.01
C LEU A 219 -12.07 6.74 -19.28
N THR A 220 -12.56 6.58 -20.51
CA THR A 220 -13.32 5.39 -20.93
C THR A 220 -12.50 4.12 -20.74
N LEU A 221 -11.25 4.11 -21.19
CA LEU A 221 -10.37 2.94 -21.05
C LEU A 221 -10.00 2.64 -19.59
N LYS A 222 -9.76 3.68 -18.78
CA LYS A 222 -9.51 3.55 -17.33
C LYS A 222 -10.70 2.92 -16.60
N LEU A 223 -11.91 3.39 -16.91
CA LEU A 223 -13.14 2.82 -16.37
C LEU A 223 -13.38 1.38 -16.84
N LEU A 224 -13.06 1.08 -18.11
CA LEU A 224 -13.11 -0.29 -18.62
C LEU A 224 -12.14 -1.20 -17.85
N SER A 225 -10.91 -0.74 -17.57
CA SER A 225 -9.96 -1.49 -16.75
C SER A 225 -10.49 -1.80 -15.35
N LEU A 226 -11.10 -0.81 -14.68
CA LEU A 226 -11.73 -1.01 -13.37
C LEU A 226 -12.89 -2.00 -13.46
N GLU A 227 -13.75 -1.88 -14.48
CA GLU A 227 -14.89 -2.77 -14.69
C GLU A 227 -14.47 -4.22 -14.93
N LEU A 228 -13.43 -4.47 -15.73
CA LEU A 228 -12.88 -5.79 -15.98
C LEU A 228 -12.33 -6.44 -14.70
N LEU A 229 -11.78 -5.64 -13.79
CA LEU A 229 -11.09 -6.10 -12.59
C LEU A 229 -11.96 -6.06 -11.31
N LYS A 230 -13.17 -5.47 -11.37
CA LYS A 230 -14.00 -5.21 -10.16
C LYS A 230 -14.35 -6.44 -9.33
N ALA A 231 -14.60 -7.56 -10.01
CA ALA A 231 -15.00 -8.79 -9.34
C ALA A 231 -13.79 -9.53 -8.74
N PHE A 232 -12.55 -9.17 -9.09
CA PHE A 232 -11.38 -9.97 -8.75
C PHE A 232 -11.01 -9.91 -7.25
N PRO A 233 -10.64 -11.04 -6.61
CA PRO A 233 -10.38 -12.39 -7.16
C PRO A 233 -11.58 -13.33 -7.19
N HIS A 234 -12.80 -12.82 -7.01
CA HIS A 234 -14.00 -13.62 -6.86
C HIS A 234 -14.88 -13.55 -8.11
N VAL A 235 -14.99 -14.63 -8.87
CA VAL A 235 -16.11 -14.72 -9.81
C VAL A 235 -17.32 -15.28 -9.09
N PHE A 236 -18.25 -14.39 -8.74
CA PHE A 236 -19.60 -14.77 -8.34
C PHE A 236 -20.35 -15.33 -9.56
N VAL A 237 -20.18 -16.62 -9.85
CA VAL A 237 -21.03 -17.27 -10.84
C VAL A 237 -22.44 -17.36 -10.28
N ARG A 238 -23.39 -16.61 -10.83
CA ARG A 238 -24.80 -17.01 -10.80
C ARG A 238 -25.46 -16.79 -12.16
N LYS A 239 -25.54 -17.86 -12.96
CA LYS A 239 -26.61 -17.96 -13.95
C LYS A 239 -27.95 -18.05 -13.20
N GLY A 240 -28.71 -16.96 -13.19
CA GLY A 240 -30.16 -16.96 -12.92
C GLY A 240 -30.62 -16.92 -11.46
N LYS A 241 -29.79 -16.53 -10.48
CA LYS A 241 -30.27 -16.21 -9.11
C LYS A 241 -29.49 -15.01 -8.55
N LYS A 242 -30.01 -14.30 -7.54
CA LYS A 242 -29.39 -13.09 -6.92
C LYS A 242 -27.96 -13.33 -6.40
N PRO A 243 -27.03 -12.37 -6.37
CA PRO A 243 -25.75 -12.57 -5.66
C PRO A 243 -26.02 -13.03 -4.21
N TYR A 244 -25.45 -14.16 -3.82
CA TYR A 244 -25.70 -14.80 -2.53
C TYR A 244 -24.54 -14.44 -1.59
N TRP A 245 -24.63 -13.25 -1.00
CA TRP A 245 -23.75 -12.86 0.10
C TRP A 245 -24.16 -13.66 1.34
N GLY A 246 -23.26 -14.48 1.90
CA GLY A 246 -23.47 -15.05 3.25
C GLY A 246 -23.69 -16.57 3.37
N THR A 247 -23.21 -17.41 2.45
CA THR A 247 -23.02 -18.84 2.76
C THR A 247 -21.58 -19.26 2.47
N GLU A 248 -21.04 -20.15 3.30
CA GLU A 248 -19.67 -20.71 3.34
C GLU A 248 -19.17 -21.40 2.05
N LYS A 249 -19.69 -21.05 0.89
CA LYS A 249 -19.16 -21.54 -0.38
C LYS A 249 -17.98 -20.66 -0.77
N ALA A 250 -16.80 -21.26 -0.70
CA ALA A 250 -15.55 -20.67 -1.13
C ALA A 250 -15.70 -19.99 -2.50
N PRO A 251 -15.08 -18.83 -2.72
CA PRO A 251 -15.10 -18.18 -4.02
C PRO A 251 -14.60 -19.15 -5.10
N LEU A 252 -15.27 -19.18 -6.25
CA LEU A 252 -14.79 -19.94 -7.40
C LEU A 252 -13.47 -19.31 -7.85
N LEU A 253 -12.39 -20.06 -7.68
CA LEU A 253 -11.10 -19.73 -8.27
C LEU A 253 -11.25 -19.74 -9.79
N LEU A 254 -10.76 -18.69 -10.43
CA LEU A 254 -10.68 -18.60 -11.88
C LEU A 254 -9.73 -19.67 -12.42
N THR A 255 -10.03 -20.23 -13.60
CA THR A 255 -9.06 -21.09 -14.29
C THR A 255 -7.90 -20.26 -14.83
N VAL A 256 -6.77 -20.93 -15.12
CA VAL A 256 -5.60 -20.29 -15.74
C VAL A 256 -5.99 -19.57 -17.04
N GLU A 257 -6.87 -20.16 -17.84
CA GLU A 257 -7.36 -19.56 -19.08
C GLU A 257 -8.19 -18.29 -18.83
N GLN A 258 -9.05 -18.31 -17.80
CA GLN A 258 -9.85 -17.13 -17.43
C GLN A 258 -8.97 -16.01 -16.88
N LEU A 259 -7.96 -16.35 -16.08
CA LEU A 259 -6.96 -15.40 -15.59
C LEU A 259 -6.19 -14.76 -16.74
N LYS A 260 -5.70 -15.57 -17.69
CA LYS A 260 -5.01 -15.09 -18.90
C LYS A 260 -5.91 -14.23 -19.78
N ASP A 261 -7.20 -14.56 -19.89
CA ASP A 261 -8.18 -13.81 -20.67
C ASP A 261 -8.47 -12.41 -20.10
N ILE A 262 -8.62 -12.31 -18.77
CA ILE A 262 -8.74 -11.00 -18.09
C ILE A 262 -7.45 -10.21 -18.26
N LEU A 263 -6.30 -10.86 -18.06
CA LEU A 263 -5.00 -10.22 -18.19
C LEU A 263 -4.75 -9.71 -19.61
N ALA A 264 -5.17 -10.46 -20.63
CA ALA A 264 -5.07 -10.06 -22.04
C ALA A 264 -5.89 -8.80 -22.34
N GLN A 265 -7.13 -8.74 -21.83
CA GLN A 265 -7.98 -7.56 -21.95
C GLN A 265 -7.36 -6.35 -21.24
N TYR A 266 -6.83 -6.52 -20.03
CA TYR A 266 -6.10 -5.45 -19.33
C TYR A 266 -4.89 -4.94 -20.14
N VAL A 267 -4.05 -5.84 -20.65
CA VAL A 267 -2.88 -5.47 -21.46
C VAL A 267 -3.30 -4.72 -22.74
N ALA A 268 -4.35 -5.18 -23.41
CA ALA A 268 -4.86 -4.54 -24.62
C ALA A 268 -5.42 -3.14 -24.34
N VAL A 269 -6.19 -2.98 -23.26
CA VAL A 269 -6.71 -1.68 -22.81
C VAL A 269 -5.57 -0.74 -22.43
N ARG A 270 -4.59 -1.18 -21.63
CA ARG A 270 -3.45 -0.34 -21.25
C ARG A 270 -2.55 0.02 -22.43
N ARG A 271 -2.38 -0.88 -23.41
CA ARG A 271 -1.68 -0.57 -24.67
C ARG A 271 -2.38 0.58 -25.40
N GLU A 272 -3.70 0.54 -25.47
CA GLU A 272 -4.49 1.60 -26.11
C GLU A 272 -4.43 2.91 -25.32
N GLU A 273 -4.49 2.87 -23.98
CA GLU A 273 -4.27 4.07 -23.18
C GLU A 273 -2.91 4.71 -23.50
N ILE A 274 -1.85 3.89 -23.53
CA ILE A 274 -0.49 4.31 -23.87
C ILE A 274 -0.41 4.91 -25.27
N SER A 275 -1.12 4.36 -26.26
CA SER A 275 -1.08 4.87 -27.64
C SER A 275 -1.70 6.27 -27.77
N LEU A 276 -2.63 6.61 -26.88
CA LEU A 276 -3.28 7.92 -26.78
C LEU A 276 -2.45 8.95 -25.99
N ASP A 277 -1.35 8.53 -25.37
CA ASP A 277 -0.53 9.39 -24.52
C ASP A 277 0.69 9.98 -25.24
N SER A 278 0.50 11.18 -25.79
CA SER A 278 1.61 11.98 -26.35
C SER A 278 2.66 12.45 -25.33
N SER A 279 2.37 12.37 -24.03
CA SER A 279 3.27 12.85 -22.95
C SER A 279 4.21 11.77 -22.40
N MET A 280 4.02 10.50 -22.78
CA MET A 280 4.71 9.33 -22.22
C MET A 280 4.53 9.13 -20.69
N SER A 281 3.56 9.80 -20.07
CA SER A 281 3.23 9.66 -18.64
C SER A 281 2.58 8.31 -18.29
N LEU A 282 1.97 7.62 -19.26
CA LEU A 282 1.35 6.32 -19.11
C LEU A 282 2.34 5.17 -19.34
N ALA A 283 3.18 5.29 -20.38
CA ALA A 283 4.13 4.26 -20.79
C ALA A 283 5.48 4.42 -20.08
N GLY A 284 5.78 3.55 -19.11
CA GLY A 284 7.06 3.60 -18.39
C GLY A 284 7.23 4.86 -17.52
N GLY A 285 6.14 5.60 -17.29
CA GLY A 285 6.09 6.79 -16.43
C GLY A 285 5.19 6.59 -15.21
N LEU A 286 4.42 7.63 -14.87
CA LEU A 286 3.62 7.74 -13.66
C LEU A 286 2.64 6.57 -13.42
N SER A 287 1.93 6.09 -14.45
CA SER A 287 0.96 5.00 -14.31
C SER A 287 1.64 3.69 -13.94
N SER A 288 2.69 3.31 -14.68
CA SER A 288 3.51 2.12 -14.40
C SER A 288 4.12 2.19 -13.00
N TYR A 289 4.56 3.38 -12.57
CA TYR A 289 5.07 3.62 -11.22
C TYR A 289 4.00 3.39 -10.15
N TYR A 290 2.82 4.00 -10.28
CA TYR A 290 1.78 3.86 -9.26
C TYR A 290 1.18 2.46 -9.22
N GLU A 291 1.02 1.77 -10.36
CA GLU A 291 0.58 0.38 -10.37
C GLU A 291 1.60 -0.54 -9.68
N ALA A 292 2.90 -0.32 -9.91
CA ALA A 292 3.94 -1.08 -9.22
C ALA A 292 3.94 -0.75 -7.71
N LYS A 293 4.02 0.53 -7.34
CA LYS A 293 4.19 0.94 -5.93
C LYS A 293 2.91 0.81 -5.13
N LEU A 294 1.88 1.57 -5.48
CA LEU A 294 0.60 1.58 -4.75
C LEU A 294 -0.18 0.29 -4.98
N GLY A 295 -0.13 -0.28 -6.18
CA GLY A 295 -0.75 -1.57 -6.45
C GLY A 295 -0.17 -2.69 -5.61
N SER A 296 1.15 -2.76 -5.42
CA SER A 296 1.75 -3.78 -4.55
C SER A 296 1.42 -3.55 -3.07
N GLN A 297 1.36 -2.30 -2.59
CA GLN A 297 0.90 -1.99 -1.23
C GLN A 297 -0.55 -2.45 -1.04
N HIS A 298 -1.44 -2.06 -1.96
CA HIS A 298 -2.85 -2.39 -1.90
C HIS A 298 -3.09 -3.91 -2.03
N PHE A 299 -2.27 -4.60 -2.83
CA PHE A 299 -2.25 -6.06 -2.91
C PHE A 299 -1.92 -6.72 -1.56
N LEU A 300 -0.83 -6.29 -0.93
CA LEU A 300 -0.39 -6.81 0.37
C LEU A 300 -1.47 -6.55 1.44
N ILE A 301 -1.93 -5.30 1.56
CA ILE A 301 -2.94 -4.88 2.52
C ILE A 301 -4.20 -5.71 2.36
N THR A 302 -4.78 -5.75 1.15
CA THR A 302 -6.02 -6.48 0.89
C THR A 302 -5.87 -7.98 1.15
N THR A 303 -4.71 -8.56 0.82
CA THR A 303 -4.43 -9.99 1.11
C THR A 303 -4.38 -10.27 2.61
N LEU A 304 -3.75 -9.38 3.38
CA LEU A 304 -3.71 -9.47 4.84
C LEU A 304 -5.09 -9.26 5.48
N GLU A 305 -5.87 -8.30 5.02
CA GLU A 305 -7.23 -8.06 5.51
C GLU A 305 -8.12 -9.27 5.27
N ARG A 306 -8.10 -9.85 4.06
CA ARG A 306 -8.81 -11.12 3.79
C ARG A 306 -8.33 -12.24 4.71
N ALA A 307 -7.05 -12.28 5.06
CA ALA A 307 -6.51 -13.33 5.92
C ALA A 307 -6.88 -13.14 7.41
N LEU A 308 -6.91 -11.90 7.90
CA LEU A 308 -6.94 -11.57 9.33
C LEU A 308 -8.28 -11.00 9.81
N VAL A 309 -9.01 -10.29 8.96
CA VAL A 309 -10.25 -9.62 9.33
C VAL A 309 -11.45 -10.42 8.84
N ALA A 310 -12.33 -10.80 9.76
CA ALA A 310 -13.47 -11.67 9.45
C ALA A 310 -14.47 -11.03 8.47
N SER A 311 -14.70 -9.71 8.57
CA SER A 311 -15.57 -8.97 7.65
C SER A 311 -14.99 -8.83 6.24
N GLU A 312 -13.65 -8.84 6.11
CA GLU A 312 -12.95 -8.55 4.85
C GLU A 312 -12.58 -9.79 4.04
N LYS A 313 -13.07 -10.99 4.42
CA LYS A 313 -12.75 -12.27 3.75
C LYS A 313 -13.02 -12.25 2.24
N GLN A 314 -13.96 -11.41 1.78
CA GLN A 314 -14.37 -11.29 0.38
C GLN A 314 -14.06 -9.90 -0.21
N LYS A 315 -13.23 -9.10 0.46
CA LYS A 315 -12.88 -7.75 -0.01
C LYS A 315 -12.29 -7.82 -1.41
N THR A 316 -12.79 -7.06 -2.38
CA THR A 316 -12.21 -6.97 -3.74
C THR A 316 -11.06 -5.96 -3.76
N TYR A 317 -10.21 -6.02 -4.79
CA TYR A 317 -9.14 -5.01 -4.95
C TYR A 317 -9.68 -3.68 -5.48
N VAL A 318 -10.65 -3.77 -6.39
CA VAL A 318 -11.27 -2.62 -7.04
C VAL A 318 -12.62 -2.35 -6.37
N SER A 319 -12.86 -1.08 -6.02
CA SER A 319 -14.12 -0.67 -5.41
C SER A 319 -15.28 -0.81 -6.40
N GLU A 320 -16.50 -1.14 -5.97
CA GLU A 320 -17.66 -1.12 -6.89
C GLU A 320 -18.24 0.30 -7.07
N ASP A 321 -17.84 1.24 -6.21
CA ASP A 321 -18.48 2.56 -6.14
C ASP A 321 -17.96 3.54 -7.20
N PHE A 322 -16.94 3.21 -8.02
CA PHE A 322 -16.39 4.18 -8.97
C PHE A 322 -17.43 4.69 -10.00
N PHE A 323 -18.46 3.90 -10.29
CA PHE A 323 -19.60 4.32 -11.11
C PHE A 323 -20.56 5.27 -10.38
N SER A 324 -20.87 4.99 -9.12
CA SER A 324 -21.90 5.70 -8.35
C SER A 324 -21.36 6.90 -7.56
N LYS A 325 -20.05 6.92 -7.31
CA LYS A 325 -19.37 7.92 -6.49
C LYS A 325 -19.45 9.30 -7.12
N LYS A 326 -19.85 10.30 -6.34
CA LYS A 326 -19.81 11.70 -6.77
C LYS A 326 -18.40 12.24 -6.58
N TYR A 327 -17.78 12.69 -7.67
CA TYR A 327 -16.48 13.34 -7.65
C TYR A 327 -16.63 14.85 -7.75
N SER A 328 -15.85 15.58 -6.96
CA SER A 328 -15.57 16.98 -7.24
C SER A 328 -14.48 17.04 -8.32
N PRO A 329 -14.25 18.19 -8.98
CA PRO A 329 -13.19 18.32 -9.99
C PRO A 329 -11.83 17.84 -9.47
N LEU A 330 -11.43 18.28 -8.27
CA LEU A 330 -10.14 17.90 -7.68
C LEU A 330 -10.08 16.43 -7.27
N THR A 331 -11.13 15.88 -6.66
CA THR A 331 -11.11 14.48 -6.21
C THR A 331 -11.25 13.50 -7.37
N GLY A 332 -11.98 13.87 -8.43
CA GLY A 332 -12.04 13.13 -9.68
C GLY A 332 -10.68 13.11 -10.38
N PHE A 333 -10.05 14.28 -10.53
CA PHE A 333 -8.70 14.37 -11.07
C PHE A 333 -7.74 13.47 -10.28
N ALA A 334 -7.65 13.64 -8.96
CA ALA A 334 -6.73 12.86 -8.12
C ALA A 334 -6.96 11.34 -8.22
N TYR A 335 -8.23 10.90 -8.26
CA TYR A 335 -8.54 9.47 -8.37
C TYR A 335 -8.09 8.87 -9.71
N PHE A 336 -8.42 9.50 -10.84
CA PHE A 336 -8.06 8.96 -12.16
C PHE A 336 -6.61 9.24 -12.57
N TYR A 337 -5.96 10.20 -11.91
CA TYR A 337 -4.55 10.53 -12.06
C TYR A 337 -3.63 9.53 -11.35
N SER A 338 -3.95 9.13 -10.11
CA SER A 338 -3.09 8.24 -9.32
C SER A 338 -3.84 7.18 -8.50
N GLY A 339 -5.00 7.52 -7.94
CA GLY A 339 -5.70 6.64 -6.99
C GLY A 339 -6.10 5.27 -7.55
N MET A 340 -6.66 5.25 -8.76
CA MET A 340 -7.15 4.01 -9.38
C MET A 340 -6.04 2.96 -9.63
N PHE A 341 -4.77 3.38 -9.69
CA PHE A 341 -3.65 2.49 -9.95
C PHE A 341 -3.31 1.57 -8.79
N ALA A 342 -3.68 1.96 -7.56
CA ALA A 342 -3.65 1.05 -6.43
C ALA A 342 -4.59 -0.14 -6.67
N GLU A 343 -5.80 0.13 -7.13
CA GLU A 343 -6.84 -0.88 -7.38
C GLU A 343 -6.48 -1.78 -8.57
N THR A 344 -6.19 -1.20 -9.73
CA THR A 344 -5.86 -1.97 -10.94
C THR A 344 -4.54 -2.73 -10.79
N GLY A 345 -3.51 -2.07 -10.24
CA GLY A 345 -2.20 -2.68 -10.01
C GLY A 345 -2.30 -3.89 -9.07
N ALA A 346 -3.04 -3.77 -7.96
CA ALA A 346 -3.21 -4.88 -7.03
C ALA A 346 -3.92 -6.10 -7.63
N ALA A 347 -4.98 -5.85 -8.41
CA ALA A 347 -5.71 -6.92 -9.08
C ALA A 347 -4.83 -7.66 -10.10
N VAL A 348 -4.05 -6.92 -10.90
CA VAL A 348 -3.12 -7.50 -11.89
C VAL A 348 -2.00 -8.28 -11.20
N ILE A 349 -1.43 -7.76 -10.10
CA ILE A 349 -0.41 -8.46 -9.31
C ILE A 349 -0.94 -9.79 -8.76
N ASP A 350 -2.18 -9.82 -8.27
CA ASP A 350 -2.76 -11.07 -7.77
C ASP A 350 -3.03 -12.07 -8.92
N ILE A 351 -3.47 -11.63 -10.10
CA ILE A 351 -3.54 -12.48 -11.30
C ILE A 351 -2.16 -13.05 -11.66
N LEU A 352 -1.13 -12.19 -11.72
CA LEU A 352 0.24 -12.60 -12.03
C LEU A 352 0.76 -13.64 -11.03
N LYS A 353 0.52 -13.43 -9.73
CA LYS A 353 0.87 -14.37 -8.68
C LYS A 353 0.17 -15.71 -8.87
N GLN A 354 -1.13 -15.73 -9.17
CA GLN A 354 -1.89 -16.95 -9.42
C GLN A 354 -1.41 -17.69 -10.68
N LEU A 355 -0.86 -16.97 -11.66
CA LEU A 355 -0.20 -17.54 -12.84
C LEU A 355 1.24 -17.97 -12.60
N GLY A 356 1.75 -17.86 -11.37
CA GLY A 356 3.10 -18.29 -11.00
C GLY A 356 4.22 -17.32 -11.41
N TYR A 357 3.89 -16.06 -11.67
CA TYR A 357 4.89 -15.03 -11.96
C TYR A 357 5.76 -14.71 -10.73
N ASP A 358 7.06 -14.53 -10.92
CA ASP A 358 7.98 -14.14 -9.85
C ASP A 358 7.85 -12.65 -9.53
N LEU A 359 7.12 -12.34 -8.45
CA LEU A 359 6.88 -10.96 -8.01
C LEU A 359 8.16 -10.18 -7.70
N ARG A 360 9.30 -10.85 -7.48
CA ARG A 360 10.61 -10.18 -7.29
C ARG A 360 11.03 -9.36 -8.51
N LYS A 361 10.55 -9.69 -9.71
CA LYS A 361 10.78 -8.87 -10.90
C LYS A 361 10.12 -7.48 -10.79
N ILE A 362 8.99 -7.38 -10.08
CA ILE A 362 8.33 -6.09 -9.81
C ILE A 362 9.17 -5.26 -8.85
N GLU A 363 9.73 -5.88 -7.81
CA GLU A 363 10.69 -5.21 -6.91
C GLU A 363 11.93 -4.68 -7.66
N GLN A 364 12.34 -5.39 -8.72
CA GLN A 364 13.47 -5.04 -9.58
C GLN A 364 13.10 -4.02 -10.68
N GLY A 365 11.87 -3.49 -10.67
CA GLY A 365 11.44 -2.40 -11.54
C GLY A 365 10.58 -2.80 -12.74
N THR A 366 10.15 -4.05 -12.85
CA THR A 366 9.16 -4.43 -13.89
C THR A 366 7.77 -3.94 -13.50
N SER A 367 7.09 -3.21 -14.37
CA SER A 367 5.71 -2.79 -14.10
C SER A 367 4.73 -3.96 -14.18
N PRO A 368 3.57 -3.93 -13.49
CA PRO A 368 2.54 -4.96 -13.64
C PRO A 368 2.08 -5.15 -15.10
N TYR A 369 2.07 -4.07 -15.90
CA TYR A 369 1.78 -4.13 -17.33
C TYR A 369 2.85 -4.91 -18.12
N ASP A 370 4.13 -4.64 -17.87
CA ASP A 370 5.22 -5.34 -18.57
C ASP A 370 5.32 -6.82 -18.14
N ALA A 371 5.08 -7.09 -16.85
CA ALA A 371 4.97 -8.45 -16.33
C ALA A 371 3.84 -9.23 -17.02
N ALA A 372 2.67 -8.58 -17.20
CA ALA A 372 1.53 -9.17 -17.90
C ALA A 372 1.84 -9.48 -19.36
N LYS A 373 2.55 -8.57 -20.05
CA LYS A 373 3.04 -8.81 -21.42
C LYS A 373 4.00 -10.00 -21.50
N GLU A 374 4.93 -10.12 -20.54
CA GLU A 374 5.87 -11.25 -20.48
C GLU A 374 5.11 -12.58 -20.36
N VAL A 375 4.13 -12.65 -19.44
CA VAL A 375 3.34 -13.87 -19.18
C VAL A 375 2.49 -14.28 -20.38
N LEU A 376 1.93 -13.33 -21.13
CA LEU A 376 0.99 -13.62 -22.21
C LEU A 376 1.67 -13.77 -23.58
N SER A 377 2.72 -12.99 -23.87
CA SER A 377 3.45 -12.99 -25.14
C SER A 377 2.54 -12.88 -26.38
N LEU A 378 1.51 -12.04 -26.31
CA LEU A 378 0.53 -11.86 -27.40
C LEU A 378 1.13 -11.09 -28.58
N SER A 379 0.70 -11.45 -29.80
CA SER A 379 0.89 -10.67 -31.02
C SER A 379 -0.03 -9.44 -31.08
N GLU A 380 0.27 -8.48 -31.98
CA GLU A 380 -0.60 -7.30 -32.17
C GLU A 380 -2.03 -7.68 -32.57
N VAL A 381 -2.21 -8.72 -33.38
CA VAL A 381 -3.54 -9.19 -33.79
C VAL A 381 -4.33 -9.74 -32.59
N GLU A 382 -3.67 -10.48 -31.69
CA GLU A 382 -4.30 -10.99 -30.48
C GLU A 382 -4.63 -9.87 -29.49
N LEU A 383 -3.78 -8.84 -29.42
CA LEU A 383 -4.04 -7.65 -28.62
C LEU A 383 -5.23 -6.85 -29.15
N ASP A 384 -5.38 -6.70 -30.47
CA ASP A 384 -6.54 -6.05 -31.08
C ASP A 384 -7.83 -6.84 -30.80
N GLN A 385 -7.78 -8.17 -30.90
CA GLN A 385 -8.91 -9.04 -30.56
C GLN A 385 -9.28 -8.93 -29.08
N ALA A 386 -8.29 -8.87 -28.18
CA ALA A 386 -8.52 -8.68 -26.76
C ALA A 386 -9.12 -7.30 -26.45
N LEU A 387 -8.72 -6.24 -27.16
CA LEU A 387 -9.31 -4.91 -27.03
C LEU A 387 -10.78 -4.90 -27.47
N GLU A 388 -11.08 -5.48 -28.63
CA GLU A 388 -12.46 -5.58 -29.13
C GLU A 388 -13.34 -6.40 -28.18
N LYS A 389 -12.80 -7.49 -27.64
CA LYS A 389 -13.48 -8.27 -26.61
C LYS A 389 -13.75 -7.44 -25.35
N ALA A 390 -12.76 -6.67 -24.88
CA ALA A 390 -12.93 -5.80 -23.73
C ALA A 390 -14.01 -4.72 -23.98
N LYS A 391 -14.02 -4.09 -25.16
CA LYS A 391 -15.05 -3.11 -25.57
C LYS A 391 -16.44 -3.74 -25.76
N SER A 392 -16.53 -5.05 -25.96
CA SER A 392 -17.80 -5.78 -26.01
C SER A 392 -18.43 -6.07 -24.65
N HIS A 393 -17.85 -5.57 -23.55
CA HIS A 393 -18.38 -5.74 -22.20
C HIS A 393 -19.82 -5.22 -22.08
N GLU A 394 -20.67 -5.91 -21.32
CA GLU A 394 -22.11 -5.56 -21.21
C GLU A 394 -22.37 -4.14 -20.70
N ASN A 395 -21.44 -3.62 -19.88
CA ASN A 395 -21.50 -2.27 -19.32
C ASN A 395 -20.80 -1.20 -20.20
N TRP A 396 -20.40 -1.51 -21.43
CA TRP A 396 -19.67 -0.57 -22.30
C TRP A 396 -20.36 0.78 -22.45
N SER A 397 -21.68 0.81 -22.73
CA SER A 397 -22.41 2.07 -22.86
C SER A 397 -22.43 2.89 -21.56
N ALA A 398 -22.51 2.22 -20.41
CA ALA A 398 -22.48 2.90 -19.11
C ALA A 398 -21.07 3.45 -18.80
N ILE A 399 -20.02 2.74 -19.23
CA ILE A 399 -18.63 3.21 -19.16
C ILE A 399 -18.46 4.50 -19.97
N GLU A 400 -18.91 4.53 -21.22
CA GLU A 400 -18.80 5.71 -22.10
C GLU A 400 -19.54 6.92 -21.53
N GLN A 401 -20.78 6.71 -21.05
CA GLN A 401 -21.56 7.77 -20.42
C GLN A 401 -20.83 8.32 -19.20
N ARG A 402 -20.31 7.43 -18.35
CA ARG A 402 -19.63 7.82 -17.12
C ARG A 402 -18.31 8.57 -17.40
N ALA A 403 -17.57 8.15 -18.41
CA ALA A 403 -16.36 8.83 -18.86
C ALA A 403 -16.66 10.26 -19.34
N ALA A 404 -17.75 10.46 -20.09
CA ALA A 404 -18.18 11.78 -20.54
C ALA A 404 -18.54 12.70 -19.37
N GLU A 405 -19.28 12.19 -18.37
CA GLU A 405 -19.60 12.94 -17.14
C GLU A 405 -18.33 13.37 -16.38
N LEU A 406 -17.40 12.43 -16.19
CA LEU A 406 -16.14 12.69 -15.48
C LEU A 406 -15.25 13.67 -16.23
N SER A 407 -15.16 13.55 -17.56
CA SER A 407 -14.43 14.49 -18.40
C SER A 407 -14.97 15.91 -18.23
N ALA A 408 -16.30 16.08 -18.20
CA ALA A 408 -16.93 17.39 -17.98
C ALA A 408 -16.66 17.97 -16.57
N ILE A 409 -16.50 17.11 -15.56
CA ILE A 409 -16.17 17.52 -14.18
C ILE A 409 -14.68 17.87 -14.04
N ILE A 410 -13.80 17.02 -14.55
CA ILE A 410 -12.35 17.12 -14.37
C ILE A 410 -11.77 18.29 -15.17
N ASN A 411 -12.28 18.56 -16.37
CA ASN A 411 -11.81 19.69 -17.20
C ASN A 411 -12.11 21.08 -16.57
N GLN A 412 -12.91 21.13 -15.51
CA GLN A 412 -13.09 22.36 -14.72
C GLN A 412 -11.85 22.73 -13.92
N VAL A 413 -10.96 21.77 -13.61
CA VAL A 413 -9.67 22.04 -12.94
C VAL A 413 -8.69 22.72 -13.89
N SER A 414 -8.65 22.30 -15.16
CA SER A 414 -7.72 22.81 -16.16
C SER A 414 -8.08 24.21 -16.70
N SER A 415 -9.28 24.73 -16.36
CA SER A 415 -9.79 26.02 -16.82
C SER A 415 -9.81 27.12 -15.75
N SER A 416 -9.44 26.77 -14.51
CA SER A 416 -9.34 27.67 -13.34
C SER A 416 -7.89 27.94 -12.98
#